data_AF-X0QNP3-F1
#
_entry.id   AF-X0QNP3-F1
#
_cell.length_a   1.000
_cell.length_b   1.000
_cell.length_c   1.000
_cell.angle_alpha   90.00
_cell.angle_beta   90.00
_cell.angle_gamma   90.00
#
_symmetry.space_group_name_H-M   'P 1'
#
loop_
_entity.id
_entity.type
_entity.pdbx_description
1 polymer ?
#
loop_
_entity_poly.entity_id
_entity_poly.type
_entity_poly.pdbx_seq_one_letter_code
_entity_poly.pdbx_strand_id
1 'polypeptide(L)'
;MCPDCQVTKADFEMLEITDDEEESIGNAIVDNTIEPVVIIGSGHAGYQLASALRSQSPDLSITLFTADDGSVYSKPALSNALALGKSCDDLVRESALSWERRLDIRVYAHTRINKIDRSQKKTLHHNR
;
A
#
# COMPACT_ATOMS: atom_id res chain seq x y z
N MET A 1 14.89 -7.16 -23.64
CA MET A 1 15.65 -7.42 -22.39
C MET A 1 15.21 -6.38 -21.38
N CYS A 2 14.80 -6.78 -20.17
CA CYS A 2 14.45 -5.80 -19.13
C CYS A 2 15.72 -5.04 -18.72
N PRO A 3 15.75 -3.69 -18.73
CA PRO A 3 16.94 -2.93 -18.40
C PRO A 3 17.35 -3.06 -16.93
N ASP A 4 16.42 -3.47 -16.06
CA ASP A 4 16.66 -3.55 -14.62
C ASP A 4 17.18 -4.91 -14.14
N CYS A 5 16.70 -6.01 -14.72
CA CYS A 5 17.02 -7.37 -14.25
C CYS A 5 17.59 -8.29 -15.34
N GLN A 6 17.84 -7.77 -16.55
CA GLN A 6 18.48 -8.45 -17.69
C GLN A 6 17.82 -9.75 -18.19
N VAL A 7 16.75 -10.21 -17.55
CA VAL A 7 15.93 -11.31 -18.05
C VAL A 7 15.22 -10.91 -19.35
N THR A 8 15.00 -11.91 -20.17
CA THR A 8 14.34 -11.84 -21.47
C THR A 8 13.00 -12.57 -21.41
N LYS A 9 12.13 -12.35 -22.40
CA LYS A 9 10.87 -13.08 -22.48
C LYS A 9 11.06 -14.60 -22.67
N ALA A 10 12.26 -15.05 -23.06
CA ALA A 10 12.57 -16.46 -23.23
C ALA A 10 12.87 -17.18 -21.90
N ASP A 11 13.10 -16.45 -20.82
CA ASP A 11 13.44 -17.01 -19.49
C ASP A 11 12.19 -17.36 -18.66
N PHE A 12 10.99 -17.22 -19.21
CA PHE A 12 9.72 -17.51 -18.54
C PHE A 12 8.98 -18.62 -19.30
N GLU A 13 8.62 -19.69 -18.59
CA GLU A 13 7.74 -20.73 -19.10
C GLU A 13 6.28 -20.39 -18.76
N MET A 14 5.37 -20.65 -19.72
CA MET A 14 3.93 -20.44 -19.53
C MET A 14 3.38 -21.59 -18.69
N LEU A 15 2.98 -21.29 -17.46
CA LEU A 15 2.13 -22.17 -16.67
C LEU A 15 0.67 -21.86 -17.02
N GLU A 16 -0.08 -22.88 -17.44
CA GLU A 16 -1.53 -22.75 -17.66
C GLU A 16 -2.21 -22.57 -16.31
N ILE A 17 -2.79 -21.39 -16.09
CA ILE A 17 -3.68 -21.11 -14.97
C ILE A 17 -5.07 -21.50 -15.46
N THR A 18 -5.64 -22.56 -14.90
CA THR A 18 -7.07 -22.85 -15.03
C THR A 18 -7.80 -21.92 -14.07
N ASP A 19 -8.47 -20.91 -14.63
CA ASP A 19 -9.27 -19.96 -13.85
C ASP A 19 -10.37 -20.70 -13.09
N ASP A 20 -10.45 -20.46 -11.78
CA ASP A 20 -11.70 -20.61 -11.05
C ASP A 20 -11.79 -19.53 -9.97
N GLU A 21 -12.97 -18.90 -9.91
CA GLU A 21 -13.49 -17.93 -8.95
C GLU A 21 -13.34 -16.43 -9.30
N GLU A 22 -14.23 -15.97 -10.19
CA GLU A 22 -14.73 -14.59 -10.17
C GLU A 22 -15.52 -14.35 -8.88
N GLU A 23 -14.89 -13.81 -7.84
CA GLU A 23 -15.62 -13.32 -6.67
C GLU A 23 -16.42 -12.06 -7.02
N SER A 24 -17.74 -12.22 -7.14
CA SER A 24 -18.68 -11.10 -7.26
C SER A 24 -18.70 -10.27 -5.97
N ILE A 25 -18.27 -9.00 -6.05
CA ILE A 25 -18.39 -8.05 -4.95
C ILE A 25 -19.87 -7.67 -4.80
N GLY A 26 -20.53 -8.19 -3.78
CA GLY A 26 -21.91 -7.83 -3.45
C GLY A 26 -22.02 -6.34 -3.14
N ASN A 27 -22.89 -5.64 -3.86
CA ASN A 27 -23.23 -4.24 -3.57
C ASN A 27 -23.92 -4.15 -2.19
N ALA A 28 -23.13 -3.84 -1.17
CA ALA A 28 -23.67 -3.42 0.11
C ALA A 28 -24.27 -2.01 -0.05
N ILE A 29 -25.55 -1.88 0.27
CA ILE A 29 -26.22 -0.58 0.43
C ILE A 29 -25.55 0.11 1.63
N VAL A 30 -24.70 1.08 1.35
CA VAL A 30 -24.01 1.88 2.37
C VAL A 30 -24.86 3.10 2.72
N ASP A 31 -25.14 3.23 4.02
CA ASP A 31 -25.64 4.47 4.62
C ASP A 31 -24.72 5.64 4.21
N ASN A 32 -25.28 6.77 3.81
CA ASN A 32 -24.56 7.86 3.15
C ASN A 32 -23.72 8.71 4.12
N THR A 33 -23.34 8.13 5.26
CA THR A 33 -22.45 8.73 6.25
C THR A 33 -21.00 8.47 5.85
N ILE A 34 -20.26 9.54 5.58
CA ILE A 34 -18.83 9.46 5.29
C ILE A 34 -18.10 9.11 6.59
N GLU A 35 -17.89 7.81 6.84
CA GLU A 35 -17.07 7.33 7.96
C GLU A 35 -15.57 7.49 7.61
N PRO A 36 -14.71 7.86 8.58
CA PRO A 36 -13.28 7.93 8.35
C PRO A 36 -12.68 6.55 8.05
N VAL A 37 -11.68 6.50 7.16
CA VAL A 37 -10.98 5.26 6.79
C VAL A 37 -9.59 5.22 7.40
N VAL A 38 -9.25 4.08 8.01
CA VAL A 38 -7.91 3.79 8.53
C VAL A 38 -7.27 2.69 7.71
N ILE A 39 -6.12 2.98 7.11
CA ILE A 39 -5.31 2.04 6.33
C ILE A 39 -4.10 1.62 7.18
N ILE A 40 -3.82 0.32 7.25
CA ILE A 40 -2.65 -0.21 7.96
C ILE A 40 -1.68 -0.81 6.94
N GLY A 41 -0.58 -0.11 6.70
CA GLY A 41 0.50 -0.47 5.78
C GLY A 41 0.68 0.56 4.66
N SER A 42 1.92 1.05 4.49
CA SER A 42 2.33 2.00 3.43
C SER A 42 2.91 1.32 2.18
N GLY A 43 2.57 0.05 1.95
CA GLY A 43 2.98 -0.67 0.75
C GLY A 43 2.21 -0.22 -0.49
N HIS A 44 2.46 -0.91 -1.61
CA HIS A 44 1.71 -0.67 -2.85
C HIS A 44 0.19 -0.73 -2.64
N ALA A 45 -0.31 -1.76 -1.96
CA ALA A 45 -1.74 -1.90 -1.69
C ALA A 45 -2.33 -0.72 -0.90
N GLY A 46 -1.64 -0.27 0.16
CA GLY A 46 -2.14 0.80 1.02
C GLY A 46 -2.23 2.14 0.30
N TYR A 47 -1.19 2.53 -0.44
CA TYR A 47 -1.21 3.79 -1.17
C TYR A 47 -2.11 3.79 -2.39
N GLN A 48 -2.20 2.67 -3.12
CA GLN A 48 -3.13 2.56 -4.24
C GLN A 48 -4.58 2.59 -3.77
N LEU A 49 -4.89 1.95 -2.64
CA LEU A 49 -6.19 2.06 -1.99
C LEU A 49 -6.49 3.51 -1.60
N ALA A 50 -5.56 4.19 -0.93
CA ALA A 50 -5.73 5.59 -0.55
C ALA A 50 -5.99 6.49 -1.77
N SER A 51 -5.26 6.26 -2.87
CA SER A 51 -5.44 6.98 -4.13
C SER A 51 -6.82 6.72 -4.75
N ALA A 52 -7.25 5.46 -4.79
CA ALA A 52 -8.55 5.09 -5.36
C ALA A 52 -9.72 5.65 -4.53
N LEU A 53 -9.60 5.63 -3.20
CA LEU A 53 -10.58 6.23 -2.29
C LEU A 53 -10.65 7.74 -2.46
N ARG A 54 -9.50 8.43 -2.53
CA ARG A 54 -9.47 9.89 -2.72
C ARG A 54 -10.09 10.32 -4.05
N SER A 55 -9.85 9.58 -5.13
CA SER A 55 -10.47 9.86 -6.44
C SER A 55 -12.00 9.70 -6.42
N GLN A 56 -12.54 8.80 -5.60
CA GLN A 56 -13.98 8.55 -5.49
C GLN A 56 -14.65 9.46 -4.44
N SER A 57 -13.91 9.90 -3.43
CA SER A 57 -14.44 10.66 -2.30
C SER A 57 -13.45 11.75 -1.86
N PRO A 58 -13.53 12.95 -2.45
CA PRO A 58 -12.61 14.06 -2.18
C PRO A 58 -12.56 14.49 -0.72
N ASP A 59 -13.66 14.35 0.03
CA ASP A 59 -13.77 14.80 1.42
C ASP A 59 -13.53 13.68 2.46
N LEU A 60 -13.21 12.46 2.01
CA LEU A 60 -13.01 11.32 2.91
C LEU A 60 -11.80 11.57 3.83
N SER A 61 -12.00 11.44 5.13
CA SER A 61 -10.89 11.46 6.08
C SER A 61 -10.15 10.12 6.02
N ILE A 62 -8.90 10.13 5.56
CA ILE A 62 -8.07 8.94 5.41
C ILE A 62 -6.82 9.08 6.30
N THR A 63 -6.60 8.09 7.15
CA THR A 63 -5.39 7.97 7.96
C THR A 63 -4.67 6.67 7.65
N LEU A 64 -3.36 6.74 7.41
CA LEU A 64 -2.50 5.59 7.13
C LEU A 64 -1.51 5.40 8.27
N PHE A 65 -1.38 4.18 8.78
CA PHE A 65 -0.37 3.79 9.76
C PHE A 65 0.60 2.81 9.14
N THR A 66 1.88 2.93 9.44
CA THR A 66 2.89 1.99 8.97
C THR A 66 4.01 1.84 9.98
N ALA A 67 4.54 0.62 10.12
CA ALA A 67 5.68 0.36 10.98
C ALA A 67 7.02 0.82 10.35
N ASP A 68 7.03 1.03 9.03
CA ASP A 68 8.19 1.46 8.26
C ASP A 68 8.29 3.01 8.25
N ASP A 69 9.23 3.57 7.49
CA ASP A 69 9.38 5.03 7.31
C ASP A 69 8.27 5.67 6.47
N GLY A 70 7.42 4.86 5.85
CA GLY A 70 6.32 5.28 4.99
C GLY A 70 6.72 5.57 3.54
N SER A 71 7.99 5.45 3.19
CA SER A 71 8.45 5.63 1.81
C SER A 71 7.95 4.51 0.91
N VAL A 72 7.61 4.85 -0.33
CA VAL A 72 7.21 3.86 -1.32
C VAL A 72 8.44 3.28 -1.99
N TYR A 73 8.60 1.97 -1.85
CA TYR A 73 9.59 1.20 -2.57
C TYR A 73 8.96 -0.07 -3.15
N SER A 74 9.59 -0.63 -4.17
CA SER A 74 9.17 -1.90 -4.75
C SER A 74 9.74 -3.06 -3.94
N LYS A 75 8.90 -3.71 -3.12
CA LYS A 75 9.29 -4.96 -2.43
C LYS A 75 9.88 -6.00 -3.40
N PRO A 76 9.29 -6.25 -4.59
CA PRO A 76 9.89 -7.15 -5.57
C PRO A 76 11.27 -6.71 -6.08
N ALA A 77 11.58 -5.40 -6.07
CA ALA A 77 12.88 -4.93 -6.52
C ALA A 77 14.00 -5.12 -5.49
N LEU A 78 13.69 -5.49 -4.24
CA LEU A 78 14.68 -5.66 -3.19
C LEU A 78 15.73 -6.72 -3.53
N SER A 79 15.31 -7.88 -4.07
CA SER A 79 16.23 -8.97 -4.41
C SER A 79 17.21 -8.56 -5.51
N ASN A 80 16.72 -7.84 -6.52
CA ASN A 80 17.56 -7.33 -7.61
C ASN A 80 18.47 -6.18 -7.15
N ALA A 81 17.95 -5.26 -6.33
CA ALA A 81 18.71 -4.15 -5.79
C ALA A 81 19.91 -4.62 -4.96
N LEU A 82 19.72 -5.67 -4.17
CA LEU A 82 20.80 -6.30 -3.41
C LEU A 82 21.88 -6.88 -4.34
N ALA A 83 21.48 -7.60 -5.39
CA ALA A 83 22.42 -8.15 -6.38
C ALA A 83 23.19 -7.07 -7.15
N LEU A 84 22.55 -5.93 -7.39
CA LEU A 84 23.15 -4.78 -8.07
C LEU A 84 23.90 -3.81 -7.14
N GLY A 85 23.99 -4.12 -5.84
CA GLY A 85 24.67 -3.26 -4.85
C GLY A 85 24.03 -1.88 -4.67
N LYS A 86 22.72 -1.75 -4.94
CA LYS A 86 21.97 -0.50 -4.74
C LYS A 86 21.76 -0.22 -3.25
N SER A 87 21.78 1.05 -2.88
CA SER A 87 21.49 1.49 -1.51
C SER A 87 19.98 1.51 -1.23
N CYS A 88 19.60 1.67 0.04
CA CYS A 88 18.19 1.85 0.42
C CYS A 88 17.57 3.11 -0.20
N ASP A 89 18.35 4.19 -0.31
CA ASP A 89 17.87 5.46 -0.87
C ASP A 89 17.56 5.32 -2.37
N ASP A 90 18.32 4.49 -3.10
CA ASP A 90 18.07 4.19 -4.52
C ASP A 90 16.76 3.44 -4.77
N LEU A 91 16.16 2.86 -3.71
CA LEU A 91 14.91 2.10 -3.78
C LEU A 91 13.68 2.94 -3.48
N VAL A 92 13.86 4.10 -2.85
CA VAL A 92 12.79 5.03 -2.53
C VAL A 92 12.30 5.70 -3.82
N ARG A 93 11.04 5.47 -4.17
CA ARG A 93 10.40 6.14 -5.32
C ARG A 93 9.74 7.44 -4.93
N GLU A 94 9.16 7.48 -3.75
CA GLU A 94 8.44 8.64 -3.25
C GLU A 94 8.42 8.60 -1.72
N SER A 95 8.55 9.77 -1.09
CA SER A 95 8.49 9.89 0.38
C SER A 95 7.05 9.87 0.88
N ALA A 96 6.87 9.47 2.15
CA ALA A 96 5.58 9.55 2.83
C ALA A 96 4.96 10.96 2.76
N LEU A 97 5.78 12.00 2.95
CA LEU A 97 5.36 13.40 2.89
C LEU A 97 4.82 13.82 1.52
N SER A 98 5.39 13.27 0.44
CA SER A 98 4.88 13.50 -0.93
C SER A 98 3.48 12.93 -1.08
N TRP A 99 3.26 11.69 -0.62
CA TRP A 99 1.95 11.04 -0.62
C TRP A 99 0.92 11.77 0.24
N GLU A 100 1.30 12.18 1.47
CA GLU A 100 0.44 12.96 2.35
C GLU A 100 -0.08 14.23 1.65
N ARG A 101 0.82 15.00 1.04
CA ARG A 101 0.47 16.24 0.34
C ARG A 101 -0.37 15.99 -0.91
N ARG A 102 -0.02 14.97 -1.69
CA ARG A 102 -0.67 14.68 -2.97
C ARG A 102 -2.08 14.13 -2.78
N LEU A 103 -2.32 13.33 -1.75
CA LEU A 103 -3.62 12.72 -1.48
C LEU A 103 -4.43 13.43 -0.39
N ASP A 104 -3.88 14.46 0.26
CA ASP A 104 -4.46 15.09 1.44
C ASP A 104 -4.86 14.05 2.51
N ILE A 105 -3.88 13.23 2.91
CA ILE A 105 -4.04 12.18 3.93
C ILE A 105 -3.01 12.38 5.04
N ARG A 106 -3.22 11.72 6.18
CA ARG A 106 -2.22 11.63 7.25
C ARG A 106 -1.53 10.28 7.26
N VAL A 107 -0.20 10.27 7.29
CA VAL A 107 0.65 9.08 7.34
C VAL A 107 1.43 9.10 8.65
N TYR A 108 1.10 8.16 9.54
CA TYR A 108 1.85 7.90 10.76
C TYR A 108 2.91 6.84 10.48
N ALA A 109 4.10 7.29 10.09
CA ALA A 109 5.29 6.47 9.96
C ALA A 109 5.78 5.95 11.32
N HIS A 110 6.60 4.90 11.31
CA HIS A 110 7.16 4.24 12.50
C HIS A 110 6.13 3.91 13.58
N THR A 111 4.87 3.75 13.20
CA THR A 111 3.75 3.51 14.10
C THR A 111 3.19 2.13 13.86
N ARG A 112 3.54 1.21 14.76
CA ARG A 112 3.03 -0.16 14.72
C ARG A 112 1.65 -0.23 15.38
N ILE A 113 0.66 -0.71 14.62
CA ILE A 113 -0.64 -1.09 15.17
C ILE A 113 -0.52 -2.50 15.76
N ASN A 114 -0.88 -2.66 17.04
CA ASN A 114 -0.75 -3.93 17.75
C ASN A 114 -2.09 -4.66 17.90
N LYS A 115 -3.19 -3.91 17.87
CA LYS A 115 -4.54 -4.46 18.08
C LYS A 115 -5.58 -3.62 17.36
N ILE A 116 -6.61 -4.30 16.88
CA ILE A 116 -7.82 -3.70 16.32
C ILE A 116 -8.96 -4.02 17.30
N ASP A 117 -9.56 -2.99 17.88
CA ASP A 117 -10.78 -3.11 18.69
C ASP A 117 -11.99 -2.87 17.81
N ARG A 118 -12.63 -3.97 17.39
CA ARG A 118 -13.82 -3.94 16.53
C ARG A 118 -15.05 -3.41 17.26
N SER A 119 -15.13 -3.59 18.58
CA SER A 119 -16.29 -3.15 19.38
C SER A 119 -16.33 -1.62 19.49
N GLN A 120 -15.16 -0.99 19.57
CA GLN A 120 -15.03 0.46 19.66
C GLN A 120 -14.69 1.14 18.32
N LYS A 121 -14.54 0.36 17.23
CA LYS A 121 -14.04 0.83 15.92
C LYS A 121 -12.71 1.62 16.06
N LYS A 122 -11.75 1.11 16.83
CA LYS A 122 -10.46 1.79 17.11
C LYS A 122 -9.26 0.89 16.82
N THR A 123 -8.14 1.52 16.46
CA THR A 123 -6.82 0.87 16.43
C THR A 123 -6.03 1.27 17.67
N LEU A 124 -5.27 0.32 18.23
CA LEU A 124 -4.36 0.56 19.34
C LEU A 124 -2.93 0.45 18.82
N HIS A 125 -2.17 1.52 19.02
CA HIS A 125 -0.74 1.59 18.75
C HIS A 125 0.01 1.84 20.06
N HIS A 126 1.24 1.35 20.14
CA HIS A 126 2.15 1.69 21.22
C HIS A 126 3.28 2.53 20.63
N ASN A 127 3.50 3.72 21.19
CA ASN A 127 4.67 4.53 20.83
C ASN A 127 5.92 3.83 21.36
N ARG A 128 6.88 3.55 20.48
CA ARG A 128 8.21 3.09 20.87
C ARG A 128 9.21 4.20 20.67
#